data_AF-A0A1I2TIL1-F1
#
_entry.id   AF-A0A1I2TIL1-F1
#
_cell.length_a   1.000
_cell.length_b   1.000
_cell.length_c   1.000
_cell.angle_alpha   90.00
_cell.angle_beta   90.00
_cell.angle_gamma   90.00
#
_symmetry.space_group_name_H-M   'P 1'
#
loop_
_entity.id
_entity.type
_entity.pdbx_description
1 polymer ?
#
loop_
_entity_poly.entity_id
_entity_poly.type
_entity_poly.pdbx_seq_one_letter_code
_entity_poly.pdbx_strand_id
1 'polypeptide(L)' 'MGKVNLTLQPEIDNDAVDRVRKTLVKMGPYDELSISIESADAHQADRIFSCLDESGYQYQSRGSHDGKTYLINARMKPN' A
#
# COMPACT_ATOMS: atom_id res chain seq x y z
N MET A 1 -0.61 2.72 17.74
CA MET A 1 -0.77 1.63 16.76
C MET A 1 -2.16 1.74 16.16
N GLY A 2 -2.28 2.59 15.16
CA GLY A 2 -3.43 2.69 14.28
C GLY A 2 -3.23 1.81 13.05
N LYS A 3 -4.33 1.24 12.56
CA LYS A 3 -4.36 0.58 11.26
C LYS A 3 -5.07 1.49 10.29
N VAL A 4 -4.40 1.86 9.21
CA VAL A 4 -4.99 2.61 8.11
C VAL A 4 -5.27 1.64 6.98
N ASN A 5 -6.52 1.63 6.51
CA ASN A 5 -6.95 0.78 5.41
C ASN A 5 -7.24 1.69 4.22
N LEU A 6 -6.57 1.42 3.10
CA LEU A 6 -6.74 2.16 1.87
C LEU A 6 -7.16 1.20 0.76
N THR A 7 -8.34 1.42 0.20
CA THR A 7 -8.81 0.64 -0.95
C THR A 7 -8.56 1.45 -2.21
N LEU A 8 -7.81 0.89 -3.14
CA LEU A 8 -7.55 1.50 -4.44
C LEU A 8 -8.37 0.72 -5.48
N GLN A 9 -9.55 1.24 -5.79
CA GLN A 9 -10.48 0.75 -6.80
C GLN A 9 -11.14 1.95 -7.47
N PRO A 10 -11.50 1.88 -8.77
CA PRO A 10 -11.28 0.78 -9.71
C PRO A 10 -9.92 0.83 -10.45
N GLU A 11 -9.18 1.94 -10.40
CA GLU A 11 -7.90 2.10 -11.12
C GLU A 11 -6.83 2.71 -10.20
N ILE A 12 -5.58 2.24 -10.32
CA ILE A 12 -4.42 2.85 -9.64
C ILE A 12 -3.80 3.94 -10.52
N ASP A 13 -4.31 5.15 -10.35
CA ASP A 13 -3.77 6.37 -10.96
C ASP A 13 -2.69 7.06 -10.12
N ASN A 14 -2.08 8.10 -10.68
CA ASN A 14 -1.13 8.95 -9.95
C ASN A 14 -1.72 9.54 -8.66
N ASP A 15 -3.02 9.86 -8.65
CA ASP A 15 -3.75 10.31 -7.46
C ASP A 15 -3.80 9.25 -6.35
N ALA A 16 -3.91 7.97 -6.71
CA ALA A 16 -3.88 6.87 -5.75
C ALA A 16 -2.52 6.78 -5.06
N VAL A 17 -1.43 6.89 -5.84
CA VAL A 17 -0.05 6.91 -5.32
C VAL A 17 0.19 8.13 -4.43
N ASP A 18 -0.28 9.31 -4.83
CA ASP A 18 -0.16 10.53 -4.01
C ASP A 18 -0.94 10.40 -2.68
N ARG A 19 -2.12 9.78 -2.70
CA ARG A 19 -2.88 9.47 -1.48
C ARG A 19 -2.12 8.52 -0.57
N VAL A 20 -1.52 7.46 -1.10
CA VAL A 20 -0.67 6.54 -0.33
C VAL A 20 0.47 7.33 0.32
N ARG A 21 1.19 8.13 -0.46
CA ARG A 21 2.31 8.95 0.02
C ARG A 21 1.88 9.93 1.12
N LYS A 22 0.79 10.67 0.92
CA LYS A 22 0.23 11.58 1.94
C LYS A 22 -0.18 10.85 3.21
N THR A 23 -0.69 9.63 3.07
CA THR A 23 -1.06 8.78 4.21
C THR A 23 0.19 8.34 4.97
N LEU A 24 1.22 7.84 4.28
CA LEU A 24 2.50 7.45 4.88
C LEU A 24 3.16 8.60 5.66
N VAL A 25 3.10 9.84 5.14
CA VAL A 25 3.63 11.03 5.84
C VAL A 25 2.86 11.35 7.12
N LYS A 26 1.56 11.02 7.18
CA LYS A 26 0.71 11.23 8.37
C LYS A 26 0.79 10.08 9.37
N MET A 27 1.29 8.92 8.94
CA MET A 27 1.40 7.73 9.78
C MET A 27 2.57 7.84 10.73
N GLY A 28 2.36 7.41 11.97
CA GLY A 28 3.40 7.34 12.98
C GLY A 28 4.28 6.08 12.83
N PRO A 29 5.37 5.99 13.60
CA PRO A 29 6.36 4.92 13.49
C PRO A 29 5.88 3.51 13.86
N TYR A 30 4.66 3.39 14.35
CA TYR A 30 4.04 2.13 14.75
C TYR A 30 2.70 1.90 14.04
N ASP A 31 2.41 2.66 12.99
CA ASP A 31 1.18 2.49 12.21
C ASP A 31 1.40 1.51 11.05
N GLU A 32 0.31 0.82 10.71
CA GLU A 32 0.27 -0.18 9.65
C GLU A 32 -0.72 0.28 8.58
N LEU A 33 -0.26 0.29 7.33
CA LEU A 33 -1.06 0.63 6.15
C LEU A 33 -1.41 -0.66 5.40
N SER A 34 -2.68 -1.00 5.36
CA SER A 34 -3.20 -2.09 4.53
C SER A 34 -3.82 -1.52 3.28
N ILE A 35 -3.26 -1.84 2.12
CA ILE A 35 -3.76 -1.42 0.81
C ILE A 35 -4.41 -2.63 0.13
N SER A 36 -5.68 -2.47 -0.25
CA SER A 36 -6.42 -3.47 -1.02
C SER A 36 -6.54 -3.00 -2.46
N ILE A 37 -6.10 -3.82 -3.40
CA ILE A 37 -6.11 -3.51 -4.83
C ILE A 37 -6.74 -4.67 -5.61
N GLU A 38 -7.33 -4.40 -6.76
CA GLU A 38 -7.78 -5.46 -7.65
C GLU A 38 -6.59 -6.15 -8.35
N SER A 39 -6.74 -7.44 -8.63
CA SER A 39 -5.67 -8.21 -9.29
C SER A 39 -5.43 -7.75 -10.73
N ALA A 40 -6.43 -7.13 -11.36
CA ALA A 40 -6.27 -6.44 -12.64
C ALA A 40 -5.24 -5.29 -12.55
N ASP A 41 -5.26 -4.56 -11.44
CA ASP A 41 -4.37 -3.43 -11.15
C ASP A 41 -3.09 -3.83 -10.41
N ALA A 42 -2.89 -5.11 -10.12
CA ALA A 42 -1.68 -5.59 -9.46
C ALA A 42 -0.41 -5.17 -10.22
N HIS A 43 -0.50 -5.00 -11.54
CA HIS A 43 0.60 -4.47 -12.36
C HIS A 43 0.93 -3.00 -12.06
N GLN A 44 -0.06 -2.18 -11.71
CA GLN A 44 0.14 -0.77 -11.31
C GLN A 44 0.66 -0.63 -9.87
N ALA A 45 0.51 -1.68 -9.05
CA ALA A 45 0.99 -1.72 -7.68
C ALA A 45 2.51 -1.60 -7.56
N ASP A 46 3.25 -1.88 -8.64
CA ASP A 46 4.71 -1.73 -8.71
C ASP A 46 5.18 -0.32 -8.32
N ARG A 47 4.41 0.70 -8.75
CA ARG A 47 4.65 2.10 -8.37
C ARG A 47 4.49 2.33 -6.88
N ILE A 48 3.56 1.62 -6.23
CA ILE A 48 3.34 1.70 -4.79
C ILE A 48 4.50 1.05 -4.04
N PHE A 49 4.98 -0.12 -4.49
CA PHE A 49 6.15 -0.77 -3.89
C PHE A 49 7.39 0.13 -3.96
N SER A 50 7.65 0.74 -5.11
CA SER A 50 8.75 1.68 -5.28
C SER A 50 8.63 2.87 -4.31
N CYS A 51 7.44 3.45 -4.18
CA CYS A 51 7.21 4.58 -3.26
C CYS A 51 7.41 4.20 -1.78
N LEU A 52 7.02 2.98 -1.40
CA LEU A 52 7.21 2.44 -0.06
C LEU A 52 8.69 2.20 0.24
N ASP A 53 9.42 1.62 -0.71
CA ASP A 53 10.86 1.35 -0.61
C ASP A 53 11.66 2.65 -0.46
N GLU A 54 11.41 3.65 -1.32
CA GLU A 54 12.03 4.97 -1.26
C GLU A 54 11.73 5.70 0.06
N SER A 55 10.56 5.45 0.66
CA SER A 55 10.17 6.03 1.95
C SER A 55 10.75 5.27 3.14
N GLY A 56 11.47 4.17 2.93
CA GLY A 56 12.03 3.33 3.99
C GLY A 56 11.00 2.47 4.73
N TYR A 57 9.83 2.22 4.13
CA TYR A 57 8.79 1.36 4.70
C TYR A 57 9.01 -0.10 4.30
N GLN A 58 8.77 -1.01 5.24
CA GLN A 58 8.70 -2.43 4.93
C GLN A 58 7.30 -2.75 4.41
N TYR A 59 7.22 -3.49 3.31
CA TYR A 59 5.95 -3.93 2.75
C TYR A 59 5.91 -5.44 2.57
N GLN A 60 4.71 -6.00 2.67
CA GLN A 60 4.44 -7.41 2.46
C GLN A 60 3.17 -7.56 1.64
N SER A 61 3.32 -8.12 0.45
CA SER A 61 2.20 -8.42 -0.43
C SER A 61 1.67 -9.83 -0.19
N ARG A 62 0.35 -9.98 -0.26
CA ARG A 62 -0.35 -11.27 -0.25
C ARG A 62 -1.45 -11.24 -1.30
N GLY A 63 -1.42 -12.19 -2.23
CA GLY A 63 -2.56 -12.44 -3.11
C GLY A 63 -3.71 -13.04 -2.30
N SER A 64 -4.93 -12.55 -2.49
CA SER A 64 -6.11 -13.25 -1.98
C SER A 64 -6.30 -14.57 -2.73
N HIS A 65 -6.77 -15.58 -2.00
CA HIS A 65 -7.03 -16.93 -2.53
C HIS A 65 -7.99 -16.93 -3.74
N ASP A 66 -8.88 -15.94 -3.83
CA ASP A 66 -9.83 -15.77 -4.92
C ASP A 66 -9.19 -15.27 -6.23
N GLY A 67 -7.92 -14.83 -6.20
CA GLY A 67 -7.21 -14.31 -7.38
C GLY A 67 -7.75 -13.01 -7.95
N LYS A 68 -8.74 -12.40 -7.29
CA LYS A 68 -9.37 -11.13 -7.69
C LYS A 68 -8.84 -9.92 -6.94
N THR A 69 -8.26 -10.12 -5.77
CA THR A 69 -7.78 -9.03 -4.90
C THR A 69 -6.36 -9.30 -4.46
N TYR A 70 -5.59 -8.24 -4.35
CA TYR A 70 -4.22 -8.26 -3.88
C TYR A 70 -4.12 -7.32 -2.67
N LEU A 71 -3.47 -7.78 -1.61
CA LEU A 71 -3.35 -7.04 -0.37
C LEU A 71 -1.89 -6.68 -0.13
N ILE A 72 -1.61 -5.43 0.18
CA ILE A 72 -0.27 -4.92 0.46
C ILE A 72 -0.29 -4.34 1.86
N ASN A 73 0.45 -4.94 2.79
CA ASN A 73 0.62 -4.39 4.12
C ASN A 73 1.97 -3.69 4.20
N ALA A 74 1.95 -2.39 4.44
CA ALA A 74 3.13 -1.57 4.67
C ALA A 74 3.22 -1.14 6.14
N ARG A 75 4.43 -1.12 6.68
CA ARG A 75 4.72 -0.68 8.05
C ARG A 75 6.05 0.06 8.07
N MET A 76 6.21 1.02 8.96
CA MET A 76 7.50 1.70 9.09
C MET A 76 8.58 0.69 9.45
N LYS A 77 9.75 0.77 8.81
CA LYS A 77 10.90 -0.03 9.21
C LYS A 77 11.39 0.53 10.55
N PRO A 78 11.39 -0.26 11.63
CA PRO A 78 12.08 0.17 12.85
C PRO A 78 13.55 0.30 12.49
N ASN A 79 14.09 1.51 12.65
CA ASN A 79 15.51 1.81 12.45
C ASN A 79 16.35 1.24 13.58
#